data_AF-A0A8D2GES9-F1
#
_entry.id   AF-A0A8D2GES9-F1
#
_cell.length_a   1.000
_cell.length_b   1.000
_cell.length_c   1.000
_cell.angle_alpha   90.00
_cell.angle_beta   90.00
_cell.angle_gamma   90.00
#
_symmetry.space_group_name_H-M   'P 1'
#
loop_
_entity.id
_entity.type
_entity.pdbx_description
1 polymer ?
#
loop_
_entity_poly.entity_id
_entity_poly.type
_entity_poly.pdbx_seq_one_letter_code
_entity_poly.pdbx_strand_id
1 'polypeptide(L)' 'ADPSEYKTPDCDRYRLPGCPRDFNPVCGSDMTTYPNECTLCMKIREDGHDIKIIRSEAC' A
#
# COMPACT_ATOMS: atom_id res chain seq x y z
N ALA A 1 17.58 9.07 -12.31
CA ALA A 1 16.23 8.85 -11.77
C ALA A 1 15.84 7.45 -12.20
N ASP A 2 16.03 6.49 -11.31
CA ASP A 2 15.80 5.08 -11.61
C ASP A 2 14.28 4.83 -11.59
N PRO A 3 13.67 4.26 -12.64
CA PRO A 3 12.22 4.09 -12.75
C PRO A 3 11.64 3.00 -11.82
N SER A 4 12.39 2.51 -10.83
CA SER A 4 12.05 1.30 -10.06
C SER A 4 11.61 1.53 -8.61
N GLU A 5 11.48 2.77 -8.12
CA GLU A 5 11.05 3.02 -6.71
C GLU A 5 9.55 2.79 -6.47
N TYR A 6 8.74 2.46 -7.49
CA TYR A 6 7.31 2.20 -7.31
C TYR A 6 7.00 0.70 -7.31
N LYS A 7 6.65 0.15 -6.15
CA LYS A 7 6.23 -1.24 -5.99
C LYS A 7 4.70 -1.33 -6.02
N THR A 8 4.15 -2.14 -6.91
CA THR A 8 2.70 -2.39 -6.93
C THR A 8 2.31 -3.24 -5.72
N PRO A 9 1.35 -2.81 -4.89
CA PRO A 9 0.88 -3.58 -3.76
C PRO A 9 0.10 -4.81 -4.24
N ASP A 10 0.38 -5.97 -3.66
CA ASP A 10 -0.30 -7.22 -4.05
C ASP A 10 -1.64 -7.34 -3.31
N CYS A 11 -2.64 -6.59 -3.77
CA CYS A 11 -3.96 -6.56 -3.14
C CYS A 11 -4.76 -7.85 -3.34
N ASP A 12 -4.37 -8.69 -4.30
CA ASP A 12 -4.97 -10.00 -4.49
C ASP A 12 -4.60 -10.95 -3.33
N ARG A 13 -3.36 -10.83 -2.82
CA ARG A 13 -2.91 -11.57 -1.63
C ARG A 13 -3.60 -11.13 -0.33
N TYR A 14 -4.11 -9.89 -0.27
CA TYR A 14 -4.86 -9.36 0.88
C TYR A 14 -6.38 -9.41 0.71
N ARG A 15 -6.88 -10.31 -0.15
CA ARG A 15 -8.32 -10.52 -0.39
C ARG A 15 -9.09 -11.15 0.79
N LEU A 16 -8.40 -11.61 1.83
CA LEU A 16 -8.99 -12.13 3.06
C LEU A 16 -9.67 -11.02 3.89
N PRO A 17 -10.71 -11.33 4.70
CA PRO A 17 -11.52 -10.33 5.39
C PRO A 17 -10.83 -9.62 6.58
N GLY A 18 -9.51 -9.71 6.68
CA GLY A 18 -8.75 -9.09 7.76
C GLY A 18 -7.31 -8.84 7.35
N CYS A 19 -6.85 -7.60 7.57
CA CYS A 19 -5.43 -7.29 7.51
C CYS A 19 -4.72 -7.90 8.72
N PRO A 20 -3.50 -8.42 8.55
CA PRO A 20 -2.66 -8.74 9.70
C PRO A 20 -2.44 -7.47 10.53
N ARG A 21 -2.32 -7.64 11.85
CA ARG A 21 -2.04 -6.54 12.79
C ARG A 21 -0.57 -6.11 12.78
N ASP A 22 0.21 -6.58 11.82
CA ASP A 22 1.59 -6.17 11.63
C ASP A 22 1.65 -4.70 11.21
N PHE A 23 2.44 -3.93 11.95
CA PHE A 23 2.69 -2.53 11.65
C PHE A 23 3.90 -2.43 10.72
N ASN A 24 3.62 -2.33 9.42
CA ASN A 24 4.63 -2.19 8.36
C ASN A 24 4.28 -0.96 7.53
N PRO A 25 4.63 0.25 7.99
CA PRO A 25 4.23 1.47 7.33
C PRO A 25 4.78 1.53 5.91
N VAL A 26 3.95 1.94 4.95
CA VAL A 26 4.33 2.09 3.54
C VAL A 26 3.88 3.45 3.03
N CYS A 27 4.71 4.07 2.20
CA CYS A 27 4.46 5.34 1.56
C CYS A 27 3.75 5.07 0.24
N GLY A 28 2.50 5.48 0.12
CA GLY A 28 1.73 5.39 -1.12
C GLY A 28 2.13 6.47 -2.14
N SER A 29 1.82 6.23 -3.41
CA SER A 29 2.03 7.16 -4.52
C SER A 29 1.22 8.45 -4.37
N ASP A 30 0.21 8.40 -3.51
CA ASP A 30 -0.63 9.52 -3.09
C ASP A 30 0.03 10.39 -2.00
N MET A 31 1.31 10.17 -1.68
CA MET A 31 2.01 10.77 -0.54
C MET A 31 1.35 10.50 0.82
N THR A 32 0.51 9.46 0.89
CA THR A 32 -0.14 9.01 2.13
C THR A 32 0.61 7.83 2.73
N THR A 33 0.92 7.90 4.01
CA THR A 33 1.49 6.78 4.77
C THR A 33 0.39 5.84 5.22
N TYR A 34 0.48 4.57 4.79
CA TYR A 34 -0.42 3.51 5.20
C TYR A 34 0.26 2.64 6.25
N PRO A 35 -0.44 2.23 7.33
CA PRO A 35 0.16 1.45 8.41
C PRO A 35 0.57 0.02 8.00
N ASN A 36 0.02 -0.49 6.90
CA ASN A 36 0.42 -1.73 6.25
C ASN A 36 -0.04 -1.75 4.79
N GLU A 37 0.61 -2.60 3.98
CA GLU A 37 0.25 -2.85 2.57
C GLU A 37 -1.22 -3.27 2.41
N CYS A 38 -1.78 -3.99 3.38
CA CYS A 38 -3.18 -4.40 3.35
C CYS A 38 -4.16 -3.22 3.51
N THR A 39 -3.84 -2.23 4.34
CA THR A 39 -4.66 -1.01 4.56
C THR A 39 -4.58 -0.12 3.33
N LEU A 40 -3.41 -0.07 2.68
CA LEU A 40 -3.25 0.55 1.37
C LEU A 40 -4.17 -0.14 0.36
N CYS A 41 -4.17 -1.47 0.30
CA CYS A 41 -5.07 -2.24 -0.57
C CYS A 41 -6.56 -2.06 -0.26
N MET A 42 -6.94 -1.93 1.02
CA MET A 42 -8.30 -1.57 1.40
C MET A 42 -8.66 -0.20 0.85
N LYS A 43 -7.76 0.79 0.98
CA LYS A 43 -7.97 2.13 0.43
C LYS A 43 -8.12 2.11 -1.09
N ILE A 44 -7.29 1.34 -1.81
CA ILE A 44 -7.43 1.12 -3.26
C ILE A 44 -8.82 0.59 -3.60
N ARG A 45 -9.35 -0.34 -2.80
CA ARG A 45 -10.67 -0.95 -3.03
C ARG A 45 -11.83 -0.04 -2.63
N GLU A 46 -11.67 0.79 -1.60
CA GLU A 46 -12.68 1.74 -1.14
C GLU A 46 -12.79 2.96 -2.06
N ASP A 47 -11.64 3.56 -2.40
CA ASP A 47 -11.58 4.78 -3.21
C ASP A 47 -11.47 4.52 -4.71
N GLY A 48 -11.09 3.30 -5.12
CA GLY A 48 -10.84 2.95 -6.53
C GLY A 48 -9.56 3.56 -7.11
N HIS A 49 -8.68 4.12 -6.27
CA HIS A 49 -7.42 4.73 -6.70
C HIS A 49 -6.31 3.69 -6.86
N ASP A 50 -5.54 3.74 -7.95
CA ASP A 50 -4.34 2.91 -8.17
C ASP A 50 -3.16 3.47 -7.36
N ILE A 51 -3.07 3.08 -6.08
CA ILE A 51 -2.01 3.54 -5.18
C ILE A 51 -0.83 2.58 -5.27
N LYS A 52 0.34 3.08 -5.64
CA LYS A 52 1.60 2.30 -5.67
C LYS A 52 2.42 2.59 -4.44
N ILE A 53 3.24 1.66 -3.99
CA ILE A 53 4.15 1.90 -2.86
C ILE A 53 5.40 2.60 -3.40
N ILE A 54 5.65 3.83 -2.97
CA ILE A 54 6.92 4.55 -3.21
C ILE A 54 8.01 4.00 -2.29
N ARG A 55 7.69 3.76 -1.01
CA ARG A 55 8.67 3.27 -0.03
C ARG A 55 8.02 2.30 0.96
N SER A 56 8.79 1.31 1.40
CA SER A 56 8.38 0.35 2.45
C SER A 56 8.54 0.94 3.86
N GLU A 57 8.34 2.24 4.00
CA GLU A 57 8.42 3.02 5.22
C GLU A 57 7.38 4.15 5.15
N ALA A 58 7.22 4.92 6.22
CA ALA A 58 6.40 6.14 6.17
C ALA A 58 6.96 7.15 5.14
N CYS A 59 6.06 7.81 4.40
CA CYS A 59 6.28 9.19 3.98
C CYS A 59 6.32 10.06 5.25
#